data_AF-A0A7Y1Y1F7-F1
#
_entry.id   AF-A0A7Y1Y1F7-F1
#
_cell.length_a   1.000
_cell.length_b   1.000
_cell.length_c   1.000
_cell.angle_alpha   90.00
_cell.angle_beta   90.00
_cell.angle_gamma   90.00
#
_symmetry.space_group_name_H-M   'P 1'
#
loop_
_entity.id
_entity.type
_entity.pdbx_description
1 polymer ?
#
loop_
_entity_poly.entity_id
_entity_poly.type
_entity_poly.pdbx_seq_one_letter_code
_entity_poly.pdbx_strand_id
1 'polypeptide(L)'
;MQQAATEAGMAISEVSMKGILDLVTTHHHSFQSLRFKQRQREQFRQELISVCATRTLVIRPFRQEPRAKKRRSKPYQLLTAPRDVFYDIPHKENYRKPA
;
A
#
# COMPACT_ATOMS: atom_id res chain seq x y z
N MET A 1 -4.42 -6.96 -11.76
CA MET A 1 -4.19 -5.50 -11.67
C MET A 1 -4.28 -4.84 -13.04
N GLN A 2 -3.36 -5.11 -13.98
CA GLN A 2 -3.41 -4.48 -15.31
C GLN A 2 -4.76 -4.67 -16.01
N GLN A 3 -5.27 -5.91 -16.06
CA GLN A 3 -6.57 -6.20 -16.65
C GLN A 3 -7.71 -5.40 -16.00
N ALA A 4 -7.73 -5.31 -14.66
CA ALA A 4 -8.73 -4.53 -13.93
C ALA A 4 -8.64 -3.02 -14.24
N ALA A 5 -7.43 -2.46 -14.36
CA ALA A 5 -7.22 -1.07 -14.74
C ALA A 5 -7.72 -0.80 -16.17
N THR A 6 -7.41 -1.70 -17.11
CA THR A 6 -7.86 -1.62 -18.51
C THR A 6 -9.38 -1.71 -18.62
N GLU A 7 -10.02 -2.65 -17.93
CA GLU A 7 -11.49 -2.81 -17.94
C GLU A 7 -12.22 -1.61 -17.32
N ALA A 8 -11.59 -0.94 -16.35
CA ALA A 8 -12.13 0.26 -15.71
C ALA A 8 -11.77 1.58 -16.41
N GLY A 9 -10.93 1.53 -17.45
CA GLY A 9 -10.42 2.75 -18.12
C GLY A 9 -9.54 3.63 -17.24
N MET A 10 -8.91 3.07 -16.20
CA MET A 10 -8.10 3.80 -15.22
C MET A 10 -6.61 3.67 -15.51
N ALA A 11 -5.83 4.66 -15.05
CA ALA A 11 -4.38 4.51 -15.09
C ALA A 11 -3.93 3.44 -14.08
N ILE A 12 -2.93 2.63 -14.44
CA ILE A 12 -2.40 1.57 -13.56
C ILE A 12 -1.93 2.16 -12.21
N SER A 13 -1.43 3.40 -12.21
CA SER A 13 -0.99 4.13 -11.02
C SER A 13 -2.12 4.52 -10.06
N GLU A 14 -3.38 4.45 -10.47
CA GLU A 14 -4.54 4.80 -9.63
C GLU A 14 -5.09 3.57 -8.88
N VAL A 15 -4.67 2.38 -9.27
CA VAL A 15 -5.17 1.11 -8.71
C VAL A 15 -4.25 0.62 -7.59
N SER A 16 -4.85 0.20 -6.48
CA SER A 16 -4.13 -0.27 -5.30
C SER A 16 -3.67 -1.71 -5.47
N MET A 17 -2.36 -1.89 -5.73
CA MET A 17 -1.75 -3.22 -5.80
C MET A 17 -1.98 -4.03 -4.51
N LYS A 18 -1.84 -3.39 -3.35
CA LYS A 18 -2.10 -4.03 -2.05
C LYS A 18 -3.55 -4.47 -1.92
N GLY A 19 -4.50 -3.60 -2.25
CA GLY A 19 -5.93 -3.94 -2.15
C GLY A 19 -6.32 -5.11 -3.05
N ILE A 20 -5.71 -5.21 -4.23
CA ILE A 20 -5.88 -6.34 -5.15
C ILE A 20 -5.24 -7.61 -4.58
N LEU A 21 -4.02 -7.53 -4.05
CA LEU A 21 -3.33 -8.69 -3.47
C LEU A 21 -4.10 -9.27 -2.30
N ASP A 22 -4.60 -8.41 -1.40
CA ASP A 22 -5.43 -8.82 -0.26
C ASP A 22 -6.67 -9.57 -0.77
N LEU A 23 -7.36 -9.01 -1.78
CA LEU A 23 -8.57 -9.61 -2.35
C LEU A 23 -8.30 -10.99 -2.99
N VAL A 24 -7.26 -11.11 -3.82
CA VAL A 24 -6.87 -12.38 -4.44
C VAL A 24 -6.52 -13.42 -3.40
N THR A 25 -5.80 -13.01 -2.35
CA THR A 25 -5.37 -13.91 -1.27
C THR A 25 -6.56 -14.41 -0.45
N THR A 26 -7.47 -13.51 -0.06
CA THR A 26 -8.70 -13.85 0.68
C THR A 26 -9.59 -14.81 -0.11
N HIS A 27 -9.71 -14.62 -1.42
CA HIS A 27 -10.58 -15.42 -2.28
C HIS A 27 -9.91 -16.68 -2.87
N HIS A 28 -8.65 -16.95 -2.52
CA HIS A 28 -7.90 -18.08 -3.10
C HIS A 28 -8.59 -19.44 -2.86
N HIS A 29 -9.11 -19.69 -1.65
CA HIS A 29 -9.82 -20.93 -1.33
C HIS A 29 -11.12 -21.09 -2.14
N SER A 30 -11.87 -20.01 -2.33
CA SER A 30 -13.08 -20.01 -3.19
C SER A 30 -12.73 -20.30 -4.64
N PHE A 31 -11.61 -19.78 -5.13
CA PHE A 31 -11.16 -20.09 -6.49
C PHE A 31 -10.71 -21.55 -6.63
N GLN A 32 -10.04 -22.09 -5.59
CA GLN A 32 -9.58 -23.47 -5.57
C GLN A 32 -10.73 -24.48 -5.55
N SER A 33 -11.82 -24.18 -4.83
CA SER A 33 -13.01 -25.05 -4.79
C SER A 33 -13.72 -25.17 -6.15
N LEU A 34 -13.50 -24.21 -7.05
CA LEU A 34 -14.02 -24.20 -8.42
C LEU A 34 -13.11 -24.89 -9.45
N ARG A 35 -12.03 -25.56 -9.02
CA ARG A 35 -11.01 -26.18 -9.91
C ARG A 35 -11.61 -27.03 -11.04
N PHE A 36 -12.66 -27.80 -10.76
CA PHE A 36 -13.28 -28.71 -11.73
C PHE A 36 -14.49 -28.10 -12.46
N LYS A 37 -14.86 -26.85 -12.13
CA LYS A 37 -16.03 -26.15 -12.68
C LYS A 37 -15.58 -24.97 -13.54
N GLN A 38 -15.06 -25.25 -14.73
CA GLN A 38 -14.42 -24.24 -15.61
C GLN A 38 -15.29 -23.01 -15.86
N ARG A 39 -16.58 -23.19 -16.18
CA ARG A 39 -17.50 -22.08 -16.41
C ARG A 39 -17.68 -21.19 -15.17
N GLN A 40 -17.87 -21.79 -14.00
CA GLN A 40 -18.04 -21.04 -12.75
C GLN A 40 -16.74 -20.36 -12.34
N ARG A 41 -15.60 -21.00 -12.60
CA ARG A 41 -14.27 -20.43 -12.33
C ARG A 41 -14.01 -19.20 -13.19
N GLU A 42 -14.41 -19.23 -14.46
CA GLU A 42 -14.26 -18.07 -15.35
C GLU A 42 -15.20 -16.92 -14.95
N GLN A 43 -16.45 -17.23 -14.58
CA GLN A 43 -17.38 -16.23 -14.04
C GLN A 43 -16.82 -15.58 -12.77
N PHE A 44 -16.32 -16.39 -11.83
CA PHE A 44 -15.69 -15.90 -10.61
C PHE A 44 -14.45 -15.05 -10.91
N ARG A 45 -13.65 -15.42 -11.91
CA ARG A 45 -12.48 -14.64 -12.32
C ARG A 45 -12.90 -13.25 -12.82
N GLN A 46 -13.92 -13.18 -13.67
CA GLN A 46 -14.45 -11.92 -14.21
C GLN A 46 -15.00 -11.03 -13.11
N GLU A 47 -15.77 -11.60 -12.18
CA GLU A 47 -16.27 -10.88 -11.00
C GLU A 47 -15.13 -10.40 -10.11
N LEU A 48 -14.11 -11.23 -9.88
CA LEU A 48 -12.97 -10.85 -9.06
C LEU A 48 -12.18 -9.69 -9.70
N ILE A 49 -12.06 -9.67 -11.03
CA ILE A 49 -11.42 -8.57 -11.76
C ILE A 49 -12.24 -7.28 -11.66
N SER A 50 -13.57 -7.35 -11.78
CA SER A 50 -14.43 -6.16 -11.63
C SER A 50 -14.37 -5.59 -10.21
N VAL A 51 -14.31 -6.45 -9.18
CA VAL A 51 -14.13 -5.99 -7.80
C VAL A 51 -12.72 -5.43 -7.59
N CYS A 52 -11.68 -5.98 -8.23
CA CYS A 52 -10.33 -5.42 -8.19
C CYS A 52 -10.27 -3.98 -8.71
N ALA A 53 -11.06 -3.62 -9.72
CA ALA A 53 -11.13 -2.26 -10.24
C ALA A 53 -11.62 -1.23 -9.20
N THR A 54 -12.43 -1.67 -8.23
CA THR A 54 -12.90 -0.79 -7.13
C THR A 54 -11.80 -0.46 -6.11
N ARG A 55 -10.67 -1.16 -6.13
CA ARG A 55 -9.55 -0.96 -5.19
C ARG A 55 -8.62 0.12 -5.71
N THR A 56 -8.94 1.37 -5.43
CA THR A 56 -8.13 2.53 -5.83
C THR A 56 -7.13 2.94 -4.74
N LEU A 57 -6.07 3.63 -5.13
CA LEU A 57 -5.12 4.23 -4.21
C LEU A 57 -5.72 5.49 -3.57
N VAL A 58 -5.66 5.57 -2.25
CA VAL A 58 -5.99 6.78 -1.52
C VAL A 58 -4.75 7.67 -1.45
N ILE A 59 -4.72 8.72 -2.27
CA ILE A 59 -3.62 9.70 -2.24
C ILE A 59 -3.75 10.52 -0.96
N ARG A 60 -2.69 10.50 -0.13
CA ARG A 60 -2.58 11.29 1.10
C ARG A 60 -1.39 12.25 0.92
N PRO A 61 -1.57 13.40 0.25
CA PRO A 61 -0.44 14.23 -0.20
C PRO A 61 0.38 14.79 0.98
N PHE A 62 -0.25 15.00 2.13
CA PHE A 62 0.40 15.52 3.34
C PHE A 62 0.90 14.40 4.28
N ARG A 63 0.97 13.15 3.84
CA ARG A 63 1.46 12.04 4.66
C ARG A 63 2.98 12.11 4.76
N GLN A 64 3.45 12.60 5.90
CA GLN A 64 4.86 12.51 6.29
C GLN A 64 5.06 11.24 7.13
N GLU A 65 6.02 10.38 6.77
CA GLU A 65 6.45 9.25 7.60
C GLU A 65 7.78 9.63 8.29
N PRO A 66 7.74 10.37 9.42
CA PRO A 66 8.96 10.81 10.09
C PRO A 66 9.79 9.61 10.56
N ARG A 67 11.07 9.58 10.20
CA ARG A 67 12.00 8.50 10.57
C ARG A 67 12.68 8.82 11.89
N ALA A 68 11.89 9.17 12.90
CA ALA A 68 12.35 9.38 14.27
C ALA A 68 12.22 8.11 15.12
N LYS A 69 13.18 7.89 16.03
CA LYS A 69 13.22 6.72 16.92
C LYS A 69 13.07 7.15 18.38
N LYS A 70 12.33 6.37 19.17
CA LYS A 70 12.12 6.68 20.61
C LYS A 70 13.39 6.50 21.46
N ARG A 71 14.27 5.56 21.10
CA ARG A 71 15.57 5.30 21.78
C ARG A 71 16.59 4.85 20.73
N ARG A 72 17.88 5.13 20.91
CA ARG A 72 18.82 5.20 19.78
C ARG A 72 20.14 4.44 19.95
N SER A 73 20.50 3.66 18.91
CA SER A 73 21.89 3.25 18.57
C SER A 73 22.36 3.74 17.17
N LYS A 74 21.54 4.44 16.37
CA LYS A 74 21.85 4.92 14.99
C LYS A 74 21.44 6.38 14.74
N PRO A 75 22.02 7.14 13.78
CA PRO A 75 21.80 8.56 13.41
C PRO A 75 20.37 9.12 13.13
N TYR A 76 19.31 8.62 13.77
CA TYR A 76 17.94 9.14 13.66
C TYR A 76 17.59 10.17 14.73
N GLN A 77 16.74 11.16 14.44
CA GLN A 77 16.25 12.11 15.46
C GLN A 77 15.44 11.38 16.53
N LEU A 78 15.46 11.92 17.76
CA LEU A 78 14.61 11.44 18.84
C LEU A 78 13.17 11.85 18.54
N LEU A 79 12.24 10.90 18.68
CA LEU A 79 10.81 11.20 18.59
C LEU A 79 10.37 11.90 19.88
N THR A 80 10.46 13.24 19.88
CA THR A 80 10.13 14.10 21.04
C THR A 80 8.66 14.53 21.07
N ALA A 81 7.93 14.37 19.97
CA ALA A 81 6.52 14.71 19.83
C ALA A 81 5.72 13.58 19.17
N PRO A 82 4.38 13.58 19.28
CA PRO A 82 3.49 12.74 18.47
C PRO A 82 3.80 12.86 16.97
N ARG A 83 3.64 11.76 16.22
CA ARG A 83 4.10 11.65 14.82
C ARG A 83 3.38 12.57 13.84
N ASP A 84 2.16 12.94 14.18
CA ASP A 84 1.30 13.91 13.50
C ASP A 84 1.79 15.36 13.66
N VAL A 85 2.62 15.64 14.67
CA VAL A 85 3.18 16.96 14.96
C VAL A 85 4.69 17.03 14.67
N PHE A 86 5.37 15.88 14.65
CA PHE A 86 6.82 15.79 14.51
C PHE A 86 7.29 15.99 13.06
N TYR A 87 8.22 16.94 12.87
CA TYR A 87 8.88 17.18 11.58
C TYR A 87 10.36 16.80 11.64
N ASP A 88 10.79 15.91 10.73
CA ASP A 88 12.20 15.50 10.59
C ASP A 88 13.05 16.71 10.11
N ILE A 89 14.11 17.05 10.85
CA ILE A 89 15.13 18.00 10.36
C ILE A 89 15.83 17.39 9.13
N PRO A 90 15.90 18.09 7.98
CA PRO A 90 16.45 17.54 6.74
C PRO A 90 17.96 17.27 6.81
N HIS A 91 18.72 18.03 7.62
CA HIS A 91 20.16 17.84 7.80
C HIS A 91 20.44 16.83 8.91
N LYS A 92 20.73 15.58 8.52
CA LYS A 92 20.89 14.45 9.46
C LYS A 92 22.30 14.30 10.06
N GLU A 93 23.31 15.00 9.54
CA GLU A 93 24.73 14.68 9.82
C GLU A 93 25.64 15.82 10.31
N ASN A 94 25.19 17.07 10.48
CA ASN A 94 26.10 18.19 10.75
C ASN A 94 25.90 18.83 12.14
N TYR A 95 26.03 18.07 13.22
CA TYR A 95 26.19 18.66 14.55
C TYR A 95 27.66 18.63 14.97
N ARG A 96 28.31 19.80 15.05
CA ARG A 96 29.60 20.01 15.73
C ARG A 96 29.34 20.81 16.99
N LYS A 97 29.77 20.29 18.14
CA LYS A 97 29.70 21.01 19.42
C LYS A 97 30.73 22.15 19.39
N PRO A 98 30.35 23.42 19.60
CA PRO A 98 31.35 24.48 19.80
C PRO A 98 32.12 24.21 21.11
N ALA A 99 33.41 24.55 21.10
CA ALA A 99 34.35 24.36 22.21
C ALA A 99 33.96 25.20 23.44
#